data_AF-A0A3D4QXT1-F1
#
_entry.id   AF-A0A3D4QXT1-F1
#
_cell.length_a   1.000
_cell.length_b   1.000
_cell.length_c   1.000
_cell.angle_alpha   90.00
_cell.angle_beta   90.00
_cell.angle_gamma   90.00
#
_symmetry.space_group_name_H-M   'P 1'
#
loop_
_entity.id
_entity.type
_entity.pdbx_description
1 polymer ?
#
loop_
_entity_poly.entity_id
_entity_poly.type
_entity_poly.pdbx_seq_one_letter_code
_entity_poly.pdbx_strand_id
1 'polypeptide(L)' 'MIAIDDNIVAGFVVAYELQRVDRNQKLMFLYEIGVLKTHRKKGIGTVLMNLEKSNHKYLCMASIIFLYYMK' A
#
# COMPACT_ATOMS: atom_id res chain seq x y z
N MET A 1 -4.85 0.21 -1.73
CA MET A 1 -5.51 -0.40 -2.91
C MET A 1 -6.40 -1.59 -2.51
N ILE A 2 -7.35 -1.98 -3.36
CA ILE A 2 -8.22 -3.17 -3.16
C ILE A 2 -8.11 -4.15 -4.34
N ALA A 3 -8.35 -5.43 -4.08
CA ALA A 3 -8.50 -6.48 -5.09
C ALA A 3 -9.96 -6.94 -5.14
N ILE A 4 -10.50 -7.03 -6.35
CA ILE A 4 -11.89 -7.46 -6.61
C ILE A 4 -11.83 -8.78 -7.40
N ASP A 5 -12.55 -9.80 -6.93
CA ASP A 5 -12.76 -11.09 -7.59
C ASP A 5 -14.27 -11.35 -7.63
N ASP A 6 -14.86 -11.62 -8.80
CA ASP A 6 -16.31 -11.80 -8.99
C ASP A 6 -17.20 -10.75 -8.28
N ASN A 7 -16.82 -9.47 -8.37
CA ASN A 7 -17.49 -8.33 -7.72
C ASN A 7 -17.47 -8.36 -6.18
N ILE A 8 -16.62 -9.20 -5.58
CA ILE A 8 -16.38 -9.29 -4.14
C ILE A 8 -15.00 -8.69 -3.84
N VAL A 9 -14.90 -7.89 -2.78
CA VAL A 9 -13.61 -7.42 -2.28
C VAL A 9 -12.84 -8.60 -1.69
N ALA A 10 -11.91 -9.15 -2.46
CA ALA A 10 -11.15 -10.34 -2.13
C ALA A 10 -9.89 -10.04 -1.30
N GLY A 11 -9.42 -8.80 -1.33
CA GLY A 11 -8.28 -8.35 -0.52
C GLY A 11 -8.06 -6.85 -0.56
N PHE A 12 -7.17 -6.38 0.30
CA PHE A 12 -6.80 -4.97 0.41
C PHE A 12 -5.35 -4.82 0.85
N VAL A 13 -4.80 -3.65 0.59
CA VAL A 13 -3.50 -3.21 1.10
C VAL A 13 -3.57 -1.73 1.46
N VAL A 14 -3.03 -1.39 2.63
CA VAL A 14 -2.88 -0.04 3.14
C VAL A 14 -1.40 0.20 3.37
N ALA A 15 -0.85 1.20 2.68
CA ALA A 15 0.55 1.58 2.79
C ALA A 15 0.69 3.09 2.69
N TYR A 16 1.76 3.62 3.28
CA TYR A 16 2.10 5.03 3.28
C TYR A 16 3.47 5.22 2.65
N GLU A 17 3.65 6.34 1.94
CA GLU A 17 4.97 6.80 1.53
C GLU A 17 5.56 7.67 2.65
N LEU A 18 6.76 7.32 3.10
CA LEU A 18 7.49 8.04 4.13
C LEU A 18 8.79 8.61 3.54
N GLN A 19 9.00 9.92 3.72
CA GLN A 19 10.28 10.54 3.45
C GLN A 19 11.20 10.32 4.66
N ARG A 20 12.40 9.77 4.42
CA ARG A 20 13.41 9.67 5.49
C ARG A 20 13.91 11.06 5.88
N VAL A 21 14.16 11.23 7.18
CA VAL A 21 14.68 12.49 7.73
C VAL A 21 16.19 12.63 7.58
N ASP A 22 16.92 11.52 7.51
CA ASP A 22 18.39 11.49 7.47
C ASP A 22 18.98 11.55 6.06
N ARG A 23 18.17 11.26 5.02
CA ARG A 23 18.62 11.20 3.63
C ARG A 23 17.47 11.44 2.67
N ASN A 24 17.78 11.88 1.46
CA ASN A 24 16.77 12.06 0.41
C ASN A 24 16.35 10.71 -0.20
N GLN A 25 15.62 9.91 0.58
CA GLN A 25 15.13 8.59 0.18
C GLN A 25 13.70 8.41 0.68
N LYS A 26 12.83 7.94 -0.21
CA LYS A 26 11.46 7.54 0.11
C LYS A 26 11.41 6.08 0.53
N LEU A 27 10.52 5.75 1.46
CA LEU A 27 10.23 4.40 1.91
C LEU A 27 8.74 4.15 1.81
N MET A 28 8.37 2.90 1.53
CA MET A 28 7.00 2.42 1.64
C MET A 28 6.82 1.77 3.01
N PHE A 29 5.91 2.30 3.82
CA PHE A 29 5.48 1.71 5.07
C PHE A 29 4.19 0.93 4.85
N LEU A 30 4.29 -0.40 4.84
CA LEU A 30 3.14 -1.29 4.78
C LEU A 30 2.45 -1.31 6.15
N TYR A 31 1.25 -0.75 6.23
CA TYR A 31 0.47 -0.73 7.47
C TYR A 31 -0.30 -2.05 7.64
N GLU A 32 -1.06 -2.43 6.61
CA GLU A 32 -1.87 -3.64 6.66
C GLU A 32 -2.08 -4.23 5.27
N ILE A 33 -2.14 -5.56 5.20
CA ILE A 33 -2.54 -6.30 4.02
C ILE A 33 -3.43 -7.47 4.42
N GLY A 34 -4.56 -7.60 3.75
CA GLY A 34 -5.55 -8.62 4.03
C GLY A 34 -6.03 -9.32 2.77
N VAL A 35 -6.23 -10.64 2.86
CA VAL A 35 -6.89 -11.45 1.84
C VAL A 35 -7.97 -12.28 2.51
N LEU A 36 -9.18 -12.23 1.94
CA LEU A 36 -10.33 -12.99 2.40
C LEU A 36 -9.98 -14.48 2.45
N LYS A 37 -10.34 -15.18 3.53
CA LYS A 37 -9.89 -16.57 3.77
C LYS A 37 -10.17 -17.51 2.58
N THR A 38 -11.34 -17.38 1.96
CA THR A 38 -11.78 -18.15 0.79
C THR A 38 -10.99 -17.87 -0.49
N HIS A 39 -10.20 -16.78 -0.51
CA HIS A 39 -9.43 -16.31 -1.67
C HIS A 39 -7.91 -16.34 -1.42
N ARG A 40 -7.47 -16.92 -0.29
CA ARG A 40 -6.04 -17.09 0.04
C ARG A 40 -5.39 -18.15 -0.85
N LYS A 41 -4.05 -18.14 -0.88
CA LYS A 41 -3.20 -19.03 -1.70
C LYS A 41 -3.39 -18.91 -3.23
N LYS A 42 -4.13 -17.90 -3.69
CA LYS A 42 -4.29 -17.56 -5.11
C LYS A 42 -3.34 -16.44 -5.60
N GLY A 43 -2.36 -16.04 -4.79
CA GLY A 43 -1.40 -14.98 -5.17
C GLY A 43 -1.90 -13.54 -5.02
N ILE A 44 -3.14 -13.30 -4.58
CA ILE A 44 -3.74 -11.96 -4.44
C ILE A 44 -2.86 -11.01 -3.60
N GLY A 45 -2.37 -11.48 -2.44
CA GLY A 45 -1.50 -10.66 -1.59
C GLY A 45 -0.18 -10.29 -2.26
N THR A 46 0.40 -11.20 -3.04
CA THR A 46 1.63 -10.95 -3.81
C THR A 46 1.40 -9.89 -4.88
N VAL A 47 0.28 -9.98 -5.61
CA VAL A 47 -0.11 -9.00 -6.62
C VAL A 47 -0.31 -7.62 -5.99
N LEU A 48 -1.06 -7.55 -4.88
CA LEU A 48 -1.28 -6.31 -4.14
C LEU A 48 0.04 -5.65 -3.72
N MET A 49 0.97 -6.41 -3.15
CA MET A 49 2.29 -5.91 -2.75
C MET A 49 3.13 -5.42 -3.92
N ASN A 50 3.13 -6.15 -5.04
CA ASN A 50 3.91 -5.77 -6.20
C ASN A 50 3.36 -4.53 -6.89
N LEU A 51 2.03 -4.40 -6.94
CA LEU A 51 1.37 -3.21 -7.47
C LEU A 51 1.67 -1.98 -6.62
N GLU A 52 1.62 -2.07 -5.29
CA GLU A 52 2.00 -0.95 -4.42
C GLU A 52 3.48 -0.56 -4.58
N LYS A 53 4.40 -1.54 -4.67
CA LYS A 53 5.82 -1.28 -4.96
C LYS A 53 6.03 -0.58 -6.31
N SER A 54 5.26 -0.96 -7.33
CA SER A 54 5.31 -0.33 -8.64
C SER A 54 4.71 1.08 -8.63
N ASN A 55 3.61 1.29 -7.90
CA ASN A 55 2.97 2.59 -7.73
C ASN A 55 3.85 3.59 -6.98
N HIS A 56 4.72 3.13 -6.07
CA HIS A 56 5.72 3.97 -5.42
C HIS A 56 6.65 4.70 -6.41
N LYS A 57 6.79 4.19 -7.64
CA LYS A 57 7.57 4.85 -8.70
C LYS A 57 6.82 5.98 -9.41
N TYR A 58 5.49 6.04 -9.31
CA TYR A 58 4.62 6.95 -10.07
C TYR A 58 3.78 7.91 -9.20
N LEU A 59 3.70 7.70 -7.88
CA LEU A 59 3.00 8.58 -6.94
C LEU A 59 3.82 9.81 -6.50
N CYS A 60 4.65 10.36 -7.40
CA CYS A 60 5.41 11.59 -7.18
C CYS A 60 4.51 12.84 -6.97
N MET A 61 3.18 12.71 -6.89
CA MET A 61 2.27 13.85 -6.81
C MET A 61 0.99 13.58 -6.02
N ALA A 62 1.08 12.95 -4.84
CA ALA A 62 -0.05 12.91 -3.91
C ALA A 62 0.41 13.12 -2.46
N SER A 63 0.61 14.40 -2.16
CA SER A 63 0.21 15.07 -0.92
C SER A 63 0.69 14.51 0.41
N ILE A 64 1.68 15.24 0.94
CA ILE A 64 1.90 15.56 2.35
C ILE A 64 0.57 15.68 3.11
N ILE A 65 0.16 14.66 3.84
CA ILE A 65 -0.80 14.79 4.95
C ILE A 65 -0.39 13.78 6.03
N PHE A 66 0.64 14.06 6.82
CA PHE A 66 0.77 13.53 8.19
C PHE A 66 1.84 14.31 9.00
N LEU A 67 1.93 15.62 8.79
CA LEU A 67 2.73 16.53 9.63
C LEU A 67 1.86 17.28 10.67
N TYR A 68 0.62 16.84 10.88
CA TYR A 68 -0.34 17.54 11.77
C TYR A 68 -0.64 16.86 13.10
N TYR A 69 0.02 15.75 13.46
CA TYR A 69 0.13 15.36 14.87
C TYR A 69 1.43 15.92 15.46
N MET A 70 1.53 17.25 15.43
CA MET A 70 2.24 18.01 16.45
C MET A 70 1.36 18.04 17.70
N LYS A 71 1.81 17.45 18.80
CA LYS A 71 2.27 18.14 20.02
C LYS A 71 2.40 17.15 21.18
#